data_AF-A0A246FQN7-F1
#
_entry.id   AF-A0A246FQN7-F1
#
_cell.length_a   1.000
_cell.length_b   1.000
_cell.length_c   1.000
_cell.angle_alpha   90.00
_cell.angle_beta   90.00
_cell.angle_gamma   90.00
#
_symmetry.space_group_name_H-M   'P 1'
#
loop_
_entity.id
_entity.type
_entity.pdbx_description
1 polymer ?
#
loop_
_entity_poly.entity_id
_entity_poly.type
_entity_poly.pdbx_seq_one_letter_code
_entity_poly.pdbx_strand_id
1 'polypeptide(L)'
;MTELTTTTPDGLHITVRMPDNHAWVRESLEKACAAEARRQIEHAPTPDPAYSVPRAADHLDLHPETLRDYMRLPTTHPRRMHYVAGESSRGDRILLSQLHDWQRRNRTDAAPPPAAVPAPRIRGRIPRSQ
;
A
#
# COMPACT_ATOMS: atom_id res chain seq x y z
N MET A 1 -11.18 48.63 20.25
CA MET A 1 -12.60 48.30 20.01
C MET A 1 -12.89 48.87 18.64
N THR A 2 -13.15 48.03 17.64
CA THR A 2 -13.29 48.51 16.25
C THR A 2 -14.73 48.94 16.00
N GLU A 3 -14.93 50.22 15.65
CA GLU A 3 -16.24 50.77 15.32
C GLU A 3 -16.34 50.95 13.80
N LEU A 4 -17.34 50.31 13.19
CA LEU A 4 -17.70 50.55 11.79
C LEU A 4 -18.94 51.43 11.76
N THR A 5 -18.81 52.62 11.20
CA THR A 5 -19.95 53.52 11.00
C THR A 5 -20.30 53.56 9.52
N THR A 6 -21.58 53.34 9.21
CA THR A 6 -22.11 53.47 7.87
C THR A 6 -23.43 54.25 7.91
N THR A 7 -23.71 54.99 6.85
CA THR A 7 -24.94 55.78 6.72
C THR A 7 -25.78 55.15 5.62
N THR A 8 -27.02 54.78 5.93
CA THR A 8 -27.94 54.22 4.94
C THR A 8 -28.39 55.32 3.95
N PRO A 9 -28.92 54.94 2.77
CA PRO A 9 -29.44 55.90 1.80
C PRO A 9 -30.54 56.83 2.35
N ASP A 10 -31.30 56.38 3.36
CA ASP A 10 -32.34 57.15 4.03
C ASP A 10 -31.80 58.08 5.14
N GLY A 11 -30.47 58.24 5.23
CA GLY A 11 -29.81 59.14 6.19
C GLY A 11 -29.68 58.58 7.60
N LEU A 12 -29.96 57.29 7.83
CA LEU A 12 -29.79 56.68 9.15
C LEU A 12 -28.31 56.35 9.39
N HIS A 13 -27.75 56.94 10.44
CA HIS A 13 -26.40 56.61 10.90
C HIS A 13 -26.43 55.34 11.75
N ILE A 14 -25.76 54.29 11.27
CA ILE A 14 -25.63 53.02 11.97
C ILE A 14 -24.15 52.89 12.38
N THR A 15 -23.91 52.87 13.68
CA THR A 15 -22.59 52.55 14.25
C THR A 15 -22.62 51.14 14.83
N VAL A 16 -21.85 50.24 14.24
CA VAL A 16 -21.67 48.88 14.74
C VAL A 16 -20.35 48.80 15.50
N ARG A 17 -20.46 48.51 16.80
CA ARG A 17 -19.32 48.28 17.69
C ARG A 17 -18.94 46.81 17.67
N MET A 18 -17.77 46.49 17.10
CA MET A 18 -17.23 45.14 17.15
C MET A 18 -16.22 44.99 18.29
N PRO A 19 -16.33 43.93 19.11
CA PRO A 19 -15.33 43.63 20.14
C PRO A 19 -14.00 43.23 19.50
N ASP A 20 -12.87 43.71 20.04
CA ASP A 20 -11.53 43.46 19.50
C ASP A 20 -11.11 41.99 19.54
N ASN A 21 -11.67 41.24 20.50
CA ASN A 21 -11.43 39.83 20.62
C ASN A 21 -12.46 39.06 19.80
N HIS A 22 -12.13 38.81 18.54
CA HIS A 22 -12.91 37.97 17.63
C HIS A 22 -12.71 36.48 17.95
N ALA A 23 -12.95 36.07 19.20
CA ALA A 23 -12.84 34.68 19.63
C ALA A 23 -13.70 33.74 18.76
N TRP A 24 -14.86 34.22 18.31
CA TRP A 24 -15.74 33.50 17.38
C TRP A 24 -15.13 33.28 15.99
N VAL A 25 -14.28 34.20 15.50
CA VAL A 25 -13.57 34.05 14.21
C VAL A 25 -12.54 32.93 14.33
N ARG A 26 -11.77 32.93 15.43
CA ARG A 26 -10.79 31.88 15.71
C ARG A 26 -11.45 30.51 15.81
N GLU A 27 -12.54 30.40 16.56
CA GLU A 27 -13.32 29.17 16.69
C GLU A 27 -13.89 28.70 15.34
N SER A 28 -14.34 29.65 14.50
CA SER A 28 -14.86 29.35 13.16
C SER A 28 -13.75 28.86 12.22
N LEU A 29 -12.56 29.47 12.28
CA LEU A 29 -11.39 29.04 11.52
C LEU A 29 -10.90 27.67 11.97
N GLU A 30 -10.83 27.41 13.29
CA GLU A 30 -10.48 26.10 13.83
C GLU A 30 -11.46 25.01 13.37
N LYS A 31 -12.77 25.30 13.40
CA LYS A 31 -13.80 24.39 12.88
C LYS A 31 -13.67 24.15 11.38
N ALA A 32 -13.39 25.19 10.60
CA ALA A 32 -13.20 25.08 9.15
C ALA A 32 -11.94 24.26 8.82
N CYS A 33 -10.81 24.52 9.51
CA CYS A 33 -9.59 23.74 9.37
C CYS A 33 -9.80 22.27 9.76
N ALA A 34 -10.50 22.00 10.86
CA ALA A 34 -10.80 20.63 11.28
C ALA A 34 -11.71 19.90 10.27
N ALA A 35 -12.69 20.60 9.69
CA ALA A 35 -13.56 20.04 8.65
C ALA A 35 -12.78 19.70 7.37
N GLU A 36 -11.87 20.59 6.96
CA GLU A 36 -11.06 20.39 5.76
C GLU A 36 -10.01 19.29 5.96
N ALA A 37 -9.39 19.22 7.14
CA ALA A 37 -8.47 18.13 7.49
C ALA A 37 -9.17 16.77 7.43
N ARG A 38 -10.41 16.67 7.92
CA ARG A 38 -11.21 15.43 7.83
C ARG A 38 -11.48 15.04 6.38
N ARG A 39 -11.88 15.99 5.54
CA ARG A 39 -12.09 15.75 4.10
C ARG A 39 -10.80 15.25 3.42
N GLN A 40 -9.66 15.85 3.74
CA GLN A 40 -8.39 15.40 3.17
C GLN A 40 -8.01 13.99 3.62
N ILE A 41 -8.29 13.61 4.87
CA ILE A 41 -8.06 12.25 5.35
C ILE A 41 -9.01 11.26 4.66
N GLU A 42 -10.29 11.61 4.49
CA GLU A 42 -11.28 10.78 3.80
C GLU A 42 -10.96 10.58 2.31
N HIS A 43 -10.38 11.60 1.66
CA HIS A 43 -9.99 11.54 0.25
C HIS A 43 -8.54 11.09 0.03
N ALA A 44 -7.77 10.81 1.09
CA ALA A 44 -6.42 10.33 0.95
C ALA A 44 -6.44 8.90 0.35
N PRO A 45 -5.58 8.61 -0.65
CA PRO A 45 -5.44 7.25 -1.16
C PRO A 45 -4.96 6.34 -0.02
N THR A 46 -5.56 5.15 0.07
CA THR A 46 -5.15 4.16 1.07
C THR A 46 -3.67 3.82 0.89
N PRO A 47 -2.84 3.93 1.95
CA PRO A 47 -1.42 3.60 1.84
C PRO A 47 -1.23 2.11 1.51
N ASP A 48 -0.20 1.80 0.71
CA ASP A 48 0.12 0.43 0.34
C ASP A 48 0.51 -0.39 1.58
N PRO A 49 -0.22 -1.49 1.89
CA PRO A 49 0.08 -2.31 3.06
C PRO A 49 1.49 -2.91 3.03
N ALA A 50 2.21 -2.79 4.15
CA ALA A 50 3.55 -3.32 4.32
C ALA A 50 3.56 -4.56 5.23
N TYR A 51 3.89 -5.72 4.68
CA TYR A 51 3.91 -7.00 5.39
C TYR A 51 5.31 -7.38 5.86
N SER A 52 5.40 -8.03 7.03
CA SER A 52 6.62 -8.73 7.43
C SER A 52 6.88 -9.93 6.52
N VAL A 53 8.13 -10.38 6.41
CA VAL A 53 8.51 -11.54 5.59
C VAL A 53 7.65 -12.79 5.82
N PRO A 54 7.35 -13.25 7.05
CA PRO A 54 6.50 -14.43 7.25
C PRO A 54 5.10 -14.23 6.67
N ARG A 55 4.49 -13.08 6.93
CA ARG A 55 3.16 -12.75 6.41
C ARG A 55 3.11 -12.63 4.89
N ALA A 56 4.15 -12.06 4.28
CA ALA A 56 4.29 -12.00 2.83
C ALA A 56 4.47 -13.40 2.21
N ALA A 57 5.14 -14.31 2.91
CA ALA A 57 5.29 -15.70 2.48
C ALA A 57 3.94 -16.44 2.49
N ASP A 58 3.09 -16.21 3.49
CA ASP A 58 1.71 -16.73 3.54
C ASP A 58 0.91 -16.30 2.29
N HIS A 59 1.05 -15.05 1.84
CA HIS A 59 0.34 -14.54 0.65
C HIS A 59 0.79 -15.21 -0.66
N LEU A 60 2.00 -15.75 -0.69
CA LEU A 60 2.57 -16.42 -1.86
C LEU A 60 2.50 -17.95 -1.77
N ASP A 61 2.00 -18.50 -0.65
CA ASP A 61 2.05 -19.93 -0.34
C ASP A 61 3.49 -20.50 -0.41
N LEU A 62 4.44 -19.76 0.18
CA LEU A 62 5.86 -20.11 0.20
C LEU A 62 6.39 -20.23 1.63
N HIS A 63 7.51 -20.94 1.79
CA HIS A 63 8.24 -20.92 3.05
C HIS A 63 8.93 -19.54 3.26
N PRO A 64 8.93 -18.98 4.49
CA PRO A 64 9.55 -17.67 4.75
C PRO A 64 11.04 -17.60 4.39
N GLU A 65 11.77 -18.71 4.51
CA GLU A 65 13.18 -18.76 4.11
C GLU A 65 13.35 -18.66 2.60
N THR A 66 12.50 -19.34 1.83
CA THR A 66 12.50 -19.24 0.36
C THR A 66 12.27 -17.79 -0.09
N LEU A 67 11.37 -17.08 0.59
CA LEU A 67 11.15 -15.66 0.33
C LEU A 67 12.39 -14.80 0.65
N ARG A 68 13.09 -15.08 1.77
CA ARG A 68 14.36 -14.39 2.10
C ARG A 68 15.43 -14.66 1.07
N ASP A 69 15.51 -15.86 0.51
CA ASP A 69 16.46 -16.18 -0.54
C ASP A 69 16.18 -15.36 -1.80
N TYR A 70 14.91 -15.19 -2.18
CA TYR A 70 14.53 -14.30 -3.29
C TYR A 70 14.86 -12.82 -3.03
N MET A 71 14.84 -12.37 -1.77
CA MET A 71 15.24 -11.01 -1.39
C MET A 71 16.76 -10.80 -1.46
N ARG A 72 17.55 -11.86 -1.22
CA ARG A 72 19.02 -11.86 -1.25
C ARG A 72 19.60 -11.92 -2.67
N LEU A 73 18.78 -12.24 -3.66
CA LEU A 73 19.24 -12.31 -5.05
C LEU A 73 19.80 -10.96 -5.52
N PRO A 74 20.79 -10.97 -6.45
CA PRO A 74 21.34 -9.76 -7.05
C PRO A 74 20.25 -8.90 -7.69
N THR A 75 20.44 -7.58 -7.69
CA THR A 75 19.50 -6.60 -8.27
C THR A 75 19.13 -6.89 -9.73
N THR A 76 20.04 -7.54 -10.47
CA THR A 76 19.88 -7.94 -11.87
C THR A 76 19.06 -9.21 -12.06
N HIS A 77 18.79 -9.97 -10.99
CA HIS A 77 18.13 -11.27 -11.11
C HIS A 77 16.62 -11.11 -11.35
N PRO A 78 16.04 -11.79 -12.36
CA PRO A 78 14.63 -11.61 -12.73
C PRO A 78 13.67 -11.97 -11.60
N ARG A 79 14.00 -13.02 -10.82
CA ARG A 79 13.20 -13.50 -9.68
C ARG A 79 13.44 -12.74 -8.36
N ARG A 80 14.21 -11.65 -8.36
CA ARG A 80 14.45 -10.91 -7.12
C ARG A 80 13.16 -10.31 -6.56
N MET A 81 12.93 -10.56 -5.27
CA MET A 81 11.85 -9.92 -4.51
C MET A 81 12.32 -8.56 -4.00
N HIS A 82 11.56 -7.52 -4.31
CA HIS A 82 11.81 -6.17 -3.79
C HIS A 82 11.22 -6.05 -2.39
N TYR A 83 11.88 -5.27 -1.55
CA TYR A 83 11.48 -5.02 -0.18
C TYR A 83 11.94 -3.62 0.24
N VAL A 84 11.32 -3.11 1.29
CA VAL A 84 11.68 -1.90 2.01
C VAL A 84 12.45 -2.33 3.25
N ALA A 85 13.68 -1.85 3.39
CA ALA A 85 14.46 -2.07 4.60
C ALA A 85 13.71 -1.42 5.78
N GLY A 86 13.37 -2.23 6.78
CA GLY A 86 12.72 -1.70 7.97
C GLY A 86 13.70 -0.93 8.84
N GLU A 87 13.20 0.02 9.63
CA GLU A 87 13.95 0.51 10.79
C GLU A 87 14.33 -0.70 11.67
N SER A 88 15.61 -0.75 12.07
CA SER A 88 16.37 -1.95 12.51
C SER A 88 15.69 -2.91 13.50
N SER A 89 14.66 -2.47 14.22
CA SER A 89 13.90 -3.29 15.19
C SER A 89 12.73 -4.06 14.58
N ARG A 90 12.16 -3.61 13.45
CA ARG A 90 10.92 -4.17 12.86
C ARG A 90 11.15 -5.10 11.68
N GLY A 91 12.41 -5.21 11.23
CA GLY A 91 12.84 -6.04 10.11
C GLY A 91 12.29 -5.58 8.76
N ASP A 92 12.77 -6.23 7.70
CA ASP A 92 12.40 -5.92 6.32
C ASP A 92 10.89 -6.09 6.06
N ARG A 93 10.35 -5.20 5.23
CA ARG A 93 8.94 -5.13 4.86
C ARG A 93 8.76 -5.30 3.36
N ILE A 94 7.71 -5.99 2.96
CA ILE A 94 7.33 -6.18 1.55
C ILE A 94 5.99 -5.52 1.36
N LEU A 95 5.90 -4.60 0.40
CA LEU A 95 4.65 -3.93 0.05
C LEU A 95 3.72 -4.86 -0.73
N LEU A 96 2.41 -4.67 -0.63
CA LEU A 96 1.45 -5.49 -1.36
C LEU A 96 1.62 -5.31 -2.88
N SER A 97 1.89 -4.09 -3.35
CA SER A 97 2.21 -3.84 -4.76
C SER A 97 3.42 -4.66 -5.22
N GLN A 98 4.52 -4.67 -4.45
CA GLN A 98 5.73 -5.41 -4.76
C GLN A 98 5.48 -6.92 -4.84
N LEU A 99 4.64 -7.44 -3.93
CA LEU A 99 4.25 -8.84 -3.91
C LEU A 99 3.46 -9.23 -5.16
N HIS A 100 2.47 -8.40 -5.55
CA HIS A 100 1.71 -8.61 -6.78
C HIS A 100 2.57 -8.48 -8.03
N ASP A 101 3.48 -7.51 -8.07
CA ASP A 101 4.39 -7.31 -9.20
C ASP A 101 5.33 -8.50 -9.37
N TRP A 102 5.90 -9.00 -8.27
CA TRP A 102 6.70 -10.21 -8.27
C TRP A 102 5.87 -11.41 -8.72
N GLN A 103 4.66 -11.58 -8.22
CA GLN A 103 3.78 -12.68 -8.62
C GLN A 103 3.43 -12.60 -10.11
N ARG A 104 3.13 -11.40 -10.65
CA ARG A 104 2.88 -11.23 -12.09
C ARG A 104 4.09 -11.61 -12.94
N ARG A 105 5.31 -11.21 -12.53
CA ARG A 105 6.55 -11.58 -13.24
C ARG A 105 6.84 -13.08 -13.23
N ASN A 106 6.59 -13.74 -12.10
CA ASN A 106 6.92 -15.17 -11.93
C ASN A 106 5.78 -16.12 -12.33
N ARG A 107 4.53 -15.64 -12.42
CA ARG A 107 3.38 -16.44 -12.89
C ARG A 107 3.49 -16.75 -14.39
N THR A 108 4.07 -15.85 -15.19
CA THR A 108 4.29 -16.06 -16.63
C THR A 108 5.30 -17.18 -16.93
N ASP A 109 6.14 -17.53 -15.95
CA ASP A 109 7.17 -18.58 -16.04
C ASP A 109 6.63 -19.97 -15.63
N ALA A 110 5.43 -20.03 -15.03
CA ALA A 110 4.73 -21.27 -14.75
C ALA A 110 3.99 -21.73 -16.01
N ALA A 111 4.73 -22.24 -16.99
CA ALA A 111 4.12 -23.07 -18.03
C ALA A 111 3.33 -24.21 -17.33
N PRO A 112 2.09 -24.50 -17.74
CA PRO A 112 1.37 -25.64 -17.21
C PRO A 112 2.23 -26.89 -17.39
N PRO A 113 2.27 -27.81 -16.40
CA PRO A 113 3.04 -29.04 -16.56
C PRO A 113 2.59 -29.71 -17.87
N PRO A 114 3.51 -30.09 -18.77
CA PRO A 114 3.13 -30.82 -19.96
C PRO A 114 2.38 -32.06 -19.49
N ALA A 115 1.16 -32.24 -20.00
CA ALA A 115 0.33 -33.40 -19.70
C ALA A 115 1.20 -34.66 -19.74
N ALA A 116 1.17 -35.43 -18.64
CA ALA A 116 2.00 -36.60 -18.47
C ALA A 116 1.91 -37.49 -19.71
N VAL A 117 3.02 -37.56 -20.45
CA VAL A 117 3.15 -38.50 -21.57
C VAL A 117 3.07 -39.90 -20.93
N PRO A 118 2.12 -40.76 -21.33
CA PRO A 118 2.00 -42.08 -20.73
C PRO A 118 3.31 -42.84 -20.96
N ALA A 119 3.89 -43.35 -19.87
CA ALA A 119 5.14 -44.08 -19.88
C ALA A 119 5.10 -45.23 -20.90
N PRO A 120 6.15 -45.42 -21.73
CA PRO A 120 6.20 -46.55 -22.65
C PRO A 120 6.25 -47.85 -21.84
N ARG A 121 5.26 -48.72 -22.05
CA ARG A 121 5.25 -50.10 -21.56
C ARG A 121 6.50 -50.80 -22.10
N ILE A 122 7.50 -51.01 -21.24
CA ILE A 122 8.65 -51.86 -21.53
C ILE A 122 8.10 -53.28 -21.75
N ARG A 123 8.13 -53.75 -23.00
CA ARG A 123 7.80 -55.13 -23.37
C ARG A 123 8.74 -56.08 -22.63
N GLY A 124 8.13 -57.07 -21.98
CA GLY A 124 8.80 -58.09 -21.19
C GLY A 124 9.96 -58.76 -21.92
N ARG A 125 11.06 -58.90 -21.18
CA ARG A 125 12.27 -59.65 -21.47
C ARG A 125 11.93 -61.14 -21.58
N ILE A 126 12.24 -61.75 -22.72
CA ILE A 126 12.18 -63.21 -22.92
C ILE A 126 13.28 -63.85 -22.06
N PRO A 127 12.98 -64.79 -21.14
CA PRO A 127 14.02 -65.59 -20.51
C PRO A 127 14.49 -66.67 -21.49
N ARG A 128 15.77 -66.61 -21.88
CA ARG A 128 16.49 -67.75 -22.44
C ARG A 128 16.93 -68.63 -21.26
N SER A 129 16.37 -69.84 -21.20
CA SER A 129 16.88 -70.92 -20.35
C SER A 129 17.65 -71.88 -21.25
N GLN A 130 18.86 -72.23 -20.81
CA GLN A 130 19.63 -73.38 -21.29
C GLN A 130 18.94 -74.69 -20.91
#